data_AF-A0A2K9LUM6-F1
#
_entry.id   AF-A0A2K9LUM6-F1
#
_cell.length_a   1.000
_cell.length_b   1.000
_cell.length_c   1.000
_cell.angle_alpha   90.00
_cell.angle_beta   90.00
_cell.angle_gamma   90.00
#
_symmetry.space_group_name_H-M   'P 1'
#
loop_
_entity.id
_entity.type
_entity.pdbx_description
1 polymer ?
#
loop_
_entity_poly.entity_id
_entity_poly.type
_entity_poly.pdbx_seq_one_letter_code
_entity_poly.pdbx_strand_id
1 'polypeptide(L)'
;MEINNFLKHLNTILNEKSCSQIEFYAPQDVLVTDGSQSYNLKDVYKVHYLNGNYKFVNLFFTFDGIDRLVKANNQNNLSFYLNLVGKEKEDKARLIESYLDQPSNLGLTQLFPSIQHWPIVFLDQIADEQINIFVHILEHKNLLNQSITNYDCLFIDTREEFISKFLPLWV
;
A
#
# COMPACT_ATOMS: atom_id res chain seq x y z
N MET A 1 11.68 8.55 1.06
CA MET A 1 11.13 9.15 2.31
C MET A 1 11.79 8.50 3.51
N GLU A 2 12.21 9.24 4.54
CA GLU A 2 12.72 8.61 5.78
C GLU A 2 11.57 7.99 6.59
N ILE A 3 11.57 6.66 6.72
CA ILE A 3 10.53 5.87 7.37
C ILE A 3 10.27 6.35 8.81
N ASN A 4 11.31 6.69 9.56
CA ASN A 4 11.17 7.23 10.91
C ASN A 4 10.33 8.51 10.96
N ASN A 5 10.46 9.38 9.95
CA ASN A 5 9.68 10.61 9.86
C ASN A 5 8.23 10.33 9.45
N PHE A 6 7.97 9.24 8.71
CA PHE A 6 6.63 8.77 8.40
C PHE A 6 5.93 8.26 9.67
N LEU A 7 6.57 7.34 10.42
CA LEU A 7 6.00 6.75 11.63
C LEU A 7 5.72 7.78 12.71
N LYS A 8 6.63 8.74 12.93
CA LYS A 8 6.42 9.84 13.89
C LYS A 8 5.19 10.67 13.56
N HIS A 9 5.00 11.00 12.29
CA HIS A 9 3.85 11.81 11.86
C HIS A 9 2.56 10.99 11.90
N LEU A 10 2.60 9.71 11.51
CA LEU A 10 1.47 8.81 11.70
C LEU A 10 1.03 8.80 13.17
N ASN A 11 1.96 8.64 14.10
CA ASN A 11 1.67 8.70 15.53
C ASN A 11 1.05 10.05 15.94
N THR A 12 1.59 11.17 15.45
CA THR A 12 1.01 12.50 15.71
C THR A 12 -0.46 12.56 15.29
N ILE A 13 -0.79 12.12 14.07
CA ILE A 13 -2.17 12.15 13.57
C ILE A 13 -3.09 11.24 14.37
N LEU A 14 -2.66 10.01 14.67
CA LEU A 14 -3.46 9.07 15.46
C LEU A 14 -3.83 9.67 16.82
N ASN A 15 -2.87 10.33 17.49
CA ASN A 15 -3.13 11.03 18.76
C ASN A 15 -4.08 12.22 18.59
N GLU A 16 -3.89 13.05 17.56
CA GLU A 16 -4.77 14.20 17.27
C GLU A 16 -6.22 13.77 16.95
N LYS A 17 -6.38 12.58 16.39
CA LYS A 17 -7.69 11.98 16.05
C LYS A 17 -8.31 11.17 17.18
N SER A 18 -7.77 11.28 18.40
CA SER A 18 -8.28 10.57 19.59
C SER A 18 -8.26 9.05 19.47
N CYS A 19 -7.39 8.49 18.63
CA CYS A 19 -7.09 7.06 18.69
C CYS A 19 -6.37 6.75 20.02
N SER A 20 -6.56 5.54 20.54
CA SER A 20 -5.92 5.08 21.78
C SER A 20 -5.32 3.69 21.61
N GLN A 21 -4.58 3.22 22.62
CA GLN A 21 -3.91 1.91 22.58
C GLN A 21 -3.01 1.74 21.34
N ILE A 22 -2.31 2.81 20.97
CA ILE A 22 -1.49 2.86 19.76
C ILE A 22 -0.18 2.12 20.00
N GLU A 23 0.08 1.10 19.20
CA GLU A 23 1.27 0.27 19.25
C GLU A 23 1.94 0.19 17.88
N PHE A 24 3.23 0.53 17.83
CA PHE A 24 4.07 0.38 16.65
C PHE A 24 4.93 -0.85 16.79
N TYR A 25 4.83 -1.76 15.82
CA TYR A 25 5.63 -2.97 15.77
C TYR A 25 6.84 -2.76 14.85
N ALA A 26 7.96 -3.40 15.18
CA ALA A 26 9.12 -3.43 14.29
C ALA A 26 8.75 -4.13 12.97
N PRO A 27 9.32 -3.71 11.83
CA PRO A 27 9.05 -4.35 10.55
C PRO A 27 9.51 -5.81 10.57
N GLN A 28 8.73 -6.68 9.93
CA GLN A 28 9.04 -8.10 9.82
C GLN A 28 8.79 -8.61 8.40
N ASP A 29 9.59 -9.58 8.00
CA ASP A 29 9.33 -10.39 6.82
C ASP A 29 8.21 -11.38 7.12
N VAL A 30 7.20 -11.44 6.26
CA VAL A 30 6.03 -12.31 6.42
C VAL A 30 5.96 -13.31 5.28
N LEU A 31 6.00 -14.60 5.64
CA LEU A 31 5.78 -15.68 4.70
C LEU A 31 4.28 -15.89 4.49
N VAL A 32 3.82 -15.67 3.26
CA VAL A 32 2.45 -15.89 2.81
C VAL A 32 2.43 -17.15 1.98
N THR A 33 1.49 -18.05 2.26
CA THR A 33 1.32 -19.31 1.51
C THR A 33 -0.05 -19.39 0.86
N ASP A 34 -0.10 -19.63 -0.46
CA ASP A 34 -1.33 -19.91 -1.20
C ASP A 34 -1.18 -21.25 -1.94
N GLY A 35 -1.88 -22.27 -1.46
CA GLY A 35 -1.74 -23.64 -1.96
C GLY A 35 -0.29 -24.14 -1.88
N SER A 36 0.34 -24.39 -3.04
CA SER A 36 1.73 -24.85 -3.15
C SER A 36 2.74 -23.71 -3.38
N GLN A 37 2.28 -22.45 -3.47
CA GLN A 37 3.15 -21.30 -3.66
C GLN A 37 3.38 -20.59 -2.33
N SER A 38 4.61 -20.10 -2.13
CA SER A 38 4.92 -19.24 -1.01
C SER A 38 5.66 -18.00 -1.49
N TYR A 39 5.39 -16.88 -0.80
CA TYR A 39 5.97 -15.60 -1.09
C TYR A 39 6.34 -14.90 0.20
N ASN A 40 7.48 -14.22 0.22
CA ASN A 40 7.92 -13.46 1.39
C ASN A 40 7.65 -11.97 1.15
N LEU A 41 6.66 -11.42 1.85
CA LEU A 41 6.44 -9.98 1.94
C LEU A 41 7.51 -9.41 2.85
N LYS A 42 8.38 -8.58 2.29
CA LYS A 42 9.50 -7.99 3.04
C LYS A 42 9.10 -6.73 3.77
N ASP A 43 9.73 -6.51 4.92
CA ASP A 43 9.65 -5.24 5.67
C ASP A 43 8.19 -4.78 5.93
N VAL A 44 7.32 -5.70 6.35
CA VAL A 44 5.93 -5.39 6.69
C VAL A 44 5.89 -4.69 8.05
N TYR A 45 5.48 -3.42 8.04
CA TYR A 45 5.22 -2.64 9.24
C TYR A 45 3.80 -2.90 9.73
N LYS A 46 3.59 -2.87 11.05
CA LYS A 46 2.27 -2.93 11.69
C LYS A 46 2.10 -1.80 12.69
N VAL A 47 0.94 -1.15 12.62
CA VAL A 47 0.45 -0.22 13.64
C VAL A 47 -0.91 -0.69 14.11
N HIS A 48 -1.02 -1.01 15.40
CA HIS A 48 -2.27 -1.39 16.04
C HIS A 48 -2.82 -0.21 16.83
N TYR A 49 -4.12 0.05 16.75
CA TYR A 49 -4.76 1.11 17.54
C TYR A 49 -6.26 0.88 17.68
N LEU A 50 -6.86 1.47 18.71
CA LEU A 50 -8.30 1.61 18.88
C LEU A 50 -8.73 2.96 18.28
N ASN A 51 -9.59 2.94 17.27
CA ASN A 51 -10.07 4.15 16.59
C ASN A 51 -11.21 4.86 17.34
N GLY A 52 -11.62 6.03 16.85
CA GLY A 52 -12.69 6.84 17.45
C GLY A 52 -14.07 6.15 17.50
N ASN A 53 -14.27 5.06 16.74
CA ASN A 53 -15.48 4.23 16.74
C ASN A 53 -15.36 2.99 17.66
N TYR A 54 -14.35 2.94 18.53
CA TYR A 54 -14.07 1.81 19.43
C TYR A 54 -13.87 0.48 18.69
N LYS A 55 -13.26 0.54 17.50
CA LYS A 55 -12.82 -0.64 16.75
C LYS A 55 -11.31 -0.73 16.74
N PHE A 56 -10.79 -1.93 16.98
CA PHE A 56 -9.37 -2.19 16.81
C PHE A 56 -9.03 -2.26 15.33
N VAL A 57 -7.98 -1.55 14.95
CA VAL A 57 -7.46 -1.48 13.59
C VAL A 57 -6.01 -1.95 13.59
N ASN A 58 -5.70 -2.95 12.76
CA ASN A 58 -4.35 -3.34 12.40
C ASN A 58 -4.05 -2.77 11.01
N LEU A 59 -3.24 -1.71 11.00
CA LEU A 59 -2.73 -1.13 9.77
C LEU A 59 -1.37 -1.75 9.44
N PHE A 60 -1.34 -2.55 8.39
CA PHE A 60 -0.13 -3.10 7.79
C PHE A 60 0.31 -2.25 6.60
N PHE A 61 1.62 -2.06 6.43
CA PHE A 61 2.13 -1.40 5.24
C PHE A 61 3.56 -1.79 4.89
N THR A 62 3.89 -1.65 3.61
CA THR A 62 5.23 -1.84 3.06
C THR A 62 5.59 -0.68 2.13
N PHE A 63 6.88 -0.47 1.92
CA PHE A 63 7.39 0.48 0.93
C PHE A 63 7.87 -0.28 -0.30
N ASP A 64 7.19 -0.11 -1.44
CA ASP A 64 7.67 -0.65 -2.72
C ASP A 64 8.75 0.27 -3.29
N GLY A 65 10.00 -0.04 -2.97
CA GLY A 65 11.18 0.66 -3.48
C GLY A 65 11.57 0.28 -4.92
N ILE A 66 10.77 -0.53 -5.62
CA ILE A 66 11.05 -0.88 -7.01
C ILE A 66 10.78 0.33 -7.89
N ASP A 67 11.77 0.70 -8.69
CA ASP A 67 11.70 1.82 -9.63
C ASP A 67 10.84 1.45 -10.86
N ARG A 68 9.52 1.47 -10.68
CA ARG A 68 8.51 1.13 -11.69
C ARG A 68 7.26 2.00 -11.56
N LEU A 69 6.58 2.24 -12.68
CA LEU A 69 5.19 2.68 -12.65
C LEU A 69 4.30 1.47 -12.51
N VAL A 70 3.30 1.57 -11.64
CA VAL A 70 2.30 0.51 -11.45
C VAL A 70 0.96 1.03 -11.93
N LYS A 71 0.19 0.14 -12.57
CA LYS A 71 -1.21 0.34 -12.92
C LYS A 71 -2.00 -0.77 -12.25
N ALA A 72 -2.46 -0.52 -11.02
CA ALA A 72 -3.18 -1.49 -10.21
C ALA A 72 -4.49 -0.90 -9.69
N ASN A 73 -5.54 -1.71 -9.64
CA ASN A 73 -6.84 -1.36 -9.08
C ASN A 73 -7.10 -2.26 -7.87
N ASN A 74 -7.38 -1.67 -6.72
CA ASN A 74 -7.69 -2.39 -5.49
C ASN A 74 -8.94 -3.29 -5.54
N GLN A 75 -9.77 -3.21 -6.59
CA GLN A 75 -10.94 -4.06 -6.79
C GLN A 75 -10.71 -5.22 -7.78
N ASN A 76 -9.67 -5.15 -8.61
CA ASN A 76 -9.44 -6.11 -9.70
C ASN A 76 -8.06 -6.74 -9.55
N ASN A 77 -7.97 -8.08 -9.54
CA ASN A 77 -6.71 -8.83 -9.42
C ASN A 77 -5.81 -8.78 -10.67
N LEU A 78 -5.79 -7.64 -11.36
CA LEU A 78 -4.97 -7.39 -12.53
C LEU A 78 -4.14 -6.13 -12.31
N SER A 79 -2.83 -6.28 -12.44
CA SER A 79 -1.90 -5.16 -12.35
C SER A 79 -0.92 -5.19 -13.50
N PHE A 80 -0.52 -4.01 -13.95
CA PHE A 80 0.53 -3.82 -14.95
C PHE A 80 1.65 -2.96 -14.39
N TYR A 81 2.82 -3.02 -15.00
CA TYR A 81 3.93 -2.14 -14.66
C TYR A 81 4.75 -1.71 -15.87
N LEU A 82 5.47 -0.62 -15.68
CA LEU A 82 6.55 -0.17 -16.56
C LEU A 82 7.83 -0.05 -15.75
N ASN A 83 8.88 -0.76 -16.14
CA ASN A 83 10.18 -0.66 -15.49
C ASN A 83 10.84 0.70 -15.80
N LEU A 84 11.26 1.42 -14.76
CA LEU A 84 11.96 2.70 -14.87
C LEU A 84 13.45 2.61 -14.54
N VAL A 85 13.96 1.44 -14.13
CA VAL A 85 15.36 1.22 -13.79
C VAL A 85 16.27 1.67 -14.93
N GLY A 86 17.26 2.49 -14.61
CA GLY A 86 18.27 3.00 -15.55
C GLY A 86 17.78 4.11 -16.48
N LYS A 87 16.57 4.63 -16.30
CA LYS A 87 16.08 5.81 -17.04
C LYS A 87 16.49 7.11 -16.37
N GLU A 88 16.75 8.13 -17.16
CA GLU A 88 17.03 9.47 -16.67
C GLU A 88 15.78 10.12 -16.04
N LYS A 89 16.00 11.06 -15.12
CA LYS A 89 14.91 11.73 -14.37
C LYS A 89 13.88 12.40 -15.30
N GLU A 90 14.36 13.03 -16.38
CA GLU A 90 13.54 13.71 -17.37
C GLU A 90 12.68 12.72 -18.15
N ASP A 91 13.25 11.58 -18.54
CA ASP A 91 12.52 10.51 -19.22
C ASP A 91 11.47 9.86 -18.32
N LYS A 92 11.78 9.66 -17.03
CA LYS A 92 10.81 9.17 -16.04
C LYS A 92 9.62 10.12 -15.93
N ALA A 93 9.86 11.42 -15.81
CA ALA A 93 8.81 12.43 -15.73
C ALA A 93 7.91 12.40 -16.98
N ARG A 94 8.50 12.34 -18.17
CA ARG A 94 7.77 12.24 -19.44
C ARG A 94 6.94 10.96 -19.54
N LEU A 95 7.48 9.83 -19.10
CA LEU A 95 6.76 8.57 -19.08
C LEU A 95 5.58 8.64 -18.11
N ILE A 96 5.80 9.11 -16.89
CA ILE A 96 4.71 9.31 -15.90
C ILE A 96 3.58 10.14 -16.51
N GLU A 97 3.91 11.29 -17.09
CA GLU A 97 2.93 12.18 -17.73
C GLU A 97 2.18 11.51 -18.89
N SER A 98 2.87 10.70 -19.70
CA SER A 98 2.26 10.01 -20.85
C SER A 98 1.24 8.94 -20.45
N TYR A 99 1.39 8.35 -19.26
CA TYR A 99 0.51 7.29 -18.77
C TYR A 99 -0.54 7.79 -17.77
N LEU A 100 -0.36 8.97 -17.18
CA LEU A 100 -1.37 9.57 -16.30
C LEU A 100 -2.70 9.75 -17.06
N ASP A 101 -3.78 9.27 -16.46
CA ASP A 101 -5.16 9.38 -16.96
C ASP A 101 -5.45 8.70 -18.31
N GLN A 102 -4.53 7.86 -18.81
CA GLN A 102 -4.76 7.09 -20.03
C GLN A 102 -5.36 5.69 -19.72
N PRO A 103 -6.48 5.31 -20.38
CA PRO A 103 -7.06 3.98 -20.20
C PRO A 103 -6.18 2.88 -20.80
N SER A 104 -5.28 3.22 -21.74
CA SER A 104 -4.43 2.27 -22.46
C SER A 104 -3.43 1.53 -21.55
N ASN A 105 -3.18 0.26 -21.88
CA ASN A 105 -2.11 -0.56 -21.29
C ASN A 105 -0.92 -0.73 -22.25
N LEU A 106 -0.91 -0.01 -23.38
CA LEU A 106 0.14 -0.12 -24.39
C LEU A 106 1.51 0.17 -23.77
N GLY A 107 2.47 -0.74 -23.96
CA GLY A 107 3.83 -0.59 -23.41
C GLY A 107 3.97 -0.97 -21.94
N LEU A 108 2.88 -1.36 -21.26
CA LEU A 108 2.94 -1.92 -19.91
C LEU A 108 3.03 -3.45 -19.95
N THR A 109 3.79 -4.01 -19.02
CA THR A 109 3.90 -5.46 -18.81
C THR A 109 2.91 -5.90 -17.75
N GLN A 110 2.18 -6.98 -17.98
CA GLN A 110 1.30 -7.56 -16.96
C GLN A 110 2.14 -8.21 -15.84
N LEU A 111 1.75 -7.96 -14.60
CA LEU A 111 2.27 -8.65 -13.41
C LEU A 111 1.46 -9.91 -13.14
N PHE A 112 2.15 -11.02 -12.96
CA PHE A 112 1.54 -12.29 -12.54
C PHE A 112 2.39 -12.95 -11.44
N PRO A 113 1.86 -13.14 -10.22
CA PRO A 113 0.53 -12.69 -9.77
C PRO A 113 0.43 -11.15 -9.69
N SER A 114 -0.79 -10.64 -9.53
CA SER A 114 -1.01 -9.20 -9.32
C SER A 114 -0.31 -8.71 -8.06
N ILE A 115 0.10 -7.44 -8.05
CA ILE A 115 0.78 -6.82 -6.90
C ILE A 115 -0.06 -6.87 -5.60
N GLN A 116 -1.39 -6.88 -5.68
CA GLN A 116 -2.28 -7.04 -4.51
C GLN A 116 -2.48 -8.48 -4.04
N HIS A 117 -2.09 -9.48 -4.83
CA HIS A 117 -2.42 -10.87 -4.53
C HIS A 117 -1.86 -11.31 -3.17
N TRP A 118 -0.56 -11.11 -2.95
CA TRP A 118 0.08 -11.52 -1.70
C TRP A 118 -0.40 -10.74 -0.47
N PRO A 119 -0.61 -9.42 -0.53
CA PRO A 119 -1.30 -8.69 0.53
C PRO A 119 -2.68 -9.24 0.88
N ILE A 120 -3.51 -9.56 -0.13
CA ILE A 120 -4.86 -10.11 0.12
C ILE A 120 -4.76 -11.46 0.81
N VAL A 121 -3.93 -12.37 0.29
CA VAL A 121 -3.74 -13.70 0.91
C VAL A 121 -3.17 -13.58 2.33
N PHE A 122 -2.30 -12.60 2.59
CA PHE A 122 -1.81 -12.31 3.93
C PHE A 122 -2.95 -11.94 4.88
N LEU A 123 -3.85 -11.06 4.46
CA LEU A 123 -4.97 -10.61 5.29
C LEU A 123 -5.99 -11.74 5.52
N ASP A 124 -6.24 -12.58 4.51
CA ASP A 124 -7.09 -13.77 4.63
C ASP A 124 -6.56 -14.78 5.68
N GLN A 125 -5.26 -14.73 6.00
CA GLN A 125 -4.63 -15.58 7.03
C GLN A 125 -4.73 -15.00 8.44
N ILE A 126 -5.15 -13.74 8.59
CA ILE A 126 -5.35 -13.12 9.90
C ILE A 126 -6.76 -13.46 10.38
N ALA A 127 -6.84 -14.40 11.32
CA ALA A 127 -8.09 -14.79 11.95
C ALA A 127 -8.31 -13.99 13.25
N ASP A 128 -8.77 -12.75 13.14
CA ASP A 128 -9.25 -11.96 14.28
C ASP A 128 -10.51 -11.15 13.94
N GLU A 129 -11.18 -10.62 14.96
CA GLU A 129 -12.38 -9.77 14.81
C GLU A 129 -12.02 -8.28 14.59
N GLN A 130 -10.75 -7.99 14.28
CA GLN A 130 -10.24 -6.63 14.14
C GLN A 130 -10.31 -6.19 12.67
N ILE A 131 -10.21 -4.89 12.44
CA ILE A 131 -10.13 -4.33 11.10
C ILE A 131 -8.68 -4.47 10.63
N ASN A 132 -8.42 -5.32 9.64
CA ASN A 132 -7.10 -5.55 9.08
C ASN A 132 -6.99 -4.88 7.71
N ILE A 133 -6.01 -3.99 7.55
CA ILE A 133 -5.83 -3.22 6.31
C ILE A 133 -4.37 -3.29 5.91
N PHE A 134 -4.10 -3.57 4.64
CA PHE A 134 -2.76 -3.54 4.07
C PHE A 134 -2.60 -2.39 3.07
N VAL A 135 -1.51 -1.64 3.20
CA VAL A 135 -1.18 -0.54 2.30
C VAL A 135 0.19 -0.76 1.67
N HIS A 136 0.23 -0.72 0.33
CA HIS A 136 1.47 -0.58 -0.41
C HIS A 136 1.76 0.90 -0.65
N ILE A 137 2.86 1.40 -0.07
CA ILE A 137 3.36 2.74 -0.32
C ILE A 137 4.35 2.66 -1.48
N LEU A 138 3.96 3.19 -2.64
CA LEU A 138 4.76 3.09 -3.88
C LEU A 138 5.81 4.21 -3.96
N GLU A 139 6.96 3.93 -4.59
CA GLU A 139 7.95 4.97 -4.93
C GLU A 139 7.42 5.96 -5.97
N HIS A 140 6.61 5.47 -6.93
CA HIS A 140 6.01 6.27 -7.99
C HIS A 140 4.49 6.21 -7.94
N LYS A 141 3.84 7.24 -8.49
CA LYS A 141 2.38 7.33 -8.54
C LYS A 141 1.76 6.14 -9.29
N ASN A 142 0.72 5.56 -8.72
CA ASN A 142 -0.11 4.56 -9.37
C ASN A 142 -0.89 5.22 -10.51
N LEU A 143 -0.92 4.56 -11.65
CA LEU A 143 -1.53 5.07 -12.87
C LEU A 143 -3.05 4.97 -12.87
N LEU A 144 -3.66 4.35 -11.86
CA LEU A 144 -5.11 4.29 -11.67
C LEU A 144 -5.53 4.94 -10.36
N ASN A 145 -6.59 5.74 -10.43
CA ASN A 145 -7.30 6.18 -9.24
C ASN A 145 -7.81 4.97 -8.46
N GLN A 146 -7.56 4.98 -7.15
CA GLN A 146 -8.04 3.94 -6.25
C GLN A 146 -9.45 4.26 -5.79
N SER A 147 -10.32 3.24 -5.79
CA SER A 147 -11.63 3.39 -5.16
C SER A 147 -11.44 3.26 -3.66
N ILE A 148 -11.66 4.33 -2.90
CA ILE A 148 -11.56 4.28 -1.45
C ILE A 148 -12.78 3.54 -0.90
N THR A 149 -12.69 2.22 -0.91
CA THR A 149 -13.71 1.26 -0.50
C THR A 149 -13.13 0.42 0.64
N ASN A 150 -13.96 -0.34 1.35
CA ASN A 150 -13.55 -1.24 2.43
C ASN A 150 -12.77 -2.46 1.91
N TYR A 151 -11.82 -2.26 1.01
CA TYR A 151 -10.97 -3.30 0.47
C TYR A 151 -9.68 -3.39 1.27
N ASP A 152 -9.27 -4.64 1.47
CA ASP A 152 -8.23 -5.02 2.41
C ASP A 152 -6.82 -4.65 1.91
N CYS A 153 -6.62 -4.35 0.61
CA CYS A 153 -5.34 -3.86 0.07
C CYS A 153 -5.50 -2.54 -0.72
N LEU A 154 -4.73 -1.51 -0.36
CA LEU A 154 -4.70 -0.23 -1.06
C LEU A 154 -3.29 0.16 -1.53
N PHE A 155 -3.22 0.78 -2.71
CA PHE A 155 -2.01 1.39 -3.24
C PHE A 155 -2.03 2.87 -2.96
N ILE A 156 -1.01 3.37 -2.27
CA ILE A 156 -0.93 4.77 -1.90
C ILE A 156 0.41 5.34 -2.35
N ASP A 157 0.27 6.36 -3.17
CA ASP A 157 1.31 6.86 -4.06
C ASP A 157 2.18 7.91 -3.41
N THR A 158 1.63 8.57 -2.39
CA THR A 158 2.30 9.62 -1.63
C THR A 158 1.91 9.53 -0.17
N ARG A 159 2.85 9.93 0.70
CA ARG A 159 2.57 10.18 2.12
C ARG A 159 1.39 11.12 2.30
N GLU A 160 1.28 12.14 1.47
CA GLU A 160 0.18 13.12 1.55
C GLU A 160 -1.16 12.44 1.30
N GLU A 161 -1.27 11.61 0.27
CA GLU A 161 -2.48 10.86 -0.03
C GLU A 161 -2.82 9.86 1.08
N PHE A 162 -1.82 9.20 1.64
CA PHE A 162 -1.98 8.33 2.80
C PHE A 162 -2.63 9.08 3.96
N ILE A 163 -2.06 10.24 4.31
CA ILE A 163 -2.46 11.01 5.48
C ILE A 163 -3.79 11.74 5.27
N SER A 164 -4.02 12.31 4.09
CA SER A 164 -5.13 13.22 3.83
C SER A 164 -6.38 12.54 3.28
N LYS A 165 -6.24 11.40 2.58
CA LYS A 165 -7.37 10.72 1.94
C LYS A 165 -7.70 9.38 2.58
N PHE A 166 -6.67 8.59 2.90
CA PHE A 166 -6.88 7.22 3.39
C PHE A 166 -7.03 7.15 4.91
N LEU A 167 -6.02 7.60 5.66
CA LEU A 167 -5.98 7.48 7.11
C LEU A 167 -7.24 8.04 7.82
N PRO A 168 -7.85 9.17 7.37
CA PRO A 168 -9.06 9.72 8.00
C PRO A 168 -10.27 8.79 8.04
N LEU A 169 -10.29 7.71 7.24
CA LEU A 169 -11.39 6.74 7.23
C LEU A 169 -11.28 5.68 8.32
N TRP A 170 -10.11 5.56 8.95
CA TRP A 170 -9.80 4.47 9.86
C TRP A 170 -9.48 4.93 11.29
N VAL A 171 -9.30 6.24 11.48
CA VAL A 171 -9.00 6.91 12.75
C VAL A 171 -10.23 7.37 13.50
#